data_AF-A0A413G6U1-F1
#
_entry.id   AF-A0A413G6U1-F1
#
_cell.length_a   1.000
_cell.length_b   1.000
_cell.length_c   1.000
_cell.angle_alpha   90.00
_cell.angle_beta   90.00
_cell.angle_gamma   90.00
#
_symmetry.space_group_name_H-M   'P 1'
#
loop_
_entity.id
_entity.type
_entity.pdbx_description
1 polymer ?
#
loop_
_entity_poly.entity_id
_entity_poly.type
_entity_poly.pdbx_seq_one_letter_code
_entity_poly.pdbx_strand_id
1 'polypeptide(L)'
;MDAVTVDAFGQFAAAGNGIAALQVCHTIKSFPDAVSCKHSKKILYYIFPGRTTLRLHFFHCSGKILLAARQRSVRNYPDLKQNYRKEDQIMQKQNTAIRRMVVAAMIAAAYCAISICLLPLSFGVVQVRVSEALTLLPVLSPAAIWGVSLGCALTNAIGFATGANIIGMLDIFFGTAATLAAAWLSWALRGVRFHGLPVLSSLPPVLLNAVVIGGELTFVIAGGFNWKIFLINALQVGGGQLLSCCVIGLLLVWALERKGLDRKLFRNL
;
A
#
# COMPACT_ATOMS: atom_id res chain seq x y z
N MET A 1 -42.66 -28.47 8.51
CA MET A 1 -43.76 -27.92 9.30
C MET A 1 -43.33 -28.07 10.76
N ASP A 2 -42.96 -27.05 11.52
CA ASP A 2 -43.17 -25.62 11.38
C ASP A 2 -42.06 -24.84 12.09
N ALA A 3 -41.85 -23.61 11.62
CA ALA A 3 -41.01 -22.62 12.25
C ALA A 3 -41.57 -22.26 13.63
N VAL A 4 -40.71 -22.21 14.66
CA VAL A 4 -41.00 -21.50 15.89
C VAL A 4 -39.94 -20.42 16.05
N THR A 5 -40.24 -19.26 15.47
CA THR A 5 -39.71 -17.97 15.87
C THR A 5 -40.07 -17.74 17.34
N VAL A 6 -39.07 -17.63 18.21
CA VAL A 6 -39.27 -17.08 19.56
C VAL A 6 -38.56 -15.74 19.60
N ASP A 7 -39.32 -14.71 19.24
CA ASP A 7 -38.99 -13.32 19.54
C ASP A 7 -39.05 -13.13 21.05
N ALA A 8 -37.90 -13.07 21.71
CA ALA A 8 -37.79 -12.61 23.08
C ALA A 8 -37.47 -11.11 23.08
N PHE A 9 -38.45 -10.29 22.69
CA PHE A 9 -38.51 -8.88 23.04
C PHE A 9 -39.21 -8.79 24.41
N GLY A 10 -38.44 -8.92 25.49
CA GLY A 10 -38.93 -8.74 26.86
C GLY A 10 -38.67 -7.32 27.33
N GLN A 11 -39.69 -6.47 27.22
CA GLN A 11 -39.73 -5.11 27.77
C GLN A 11 -39.45 -5.12 29.28
N PHE A 12 -38.61 -4.18 29.73
CA PHE A 12 -38.48 -3.84 31.15
C PHE A 12 -39.78 -3.20 31.62
N ALA A 13 -40.52 -3.87 32.50
CA ALA A 13 -41.55 -3.25 33.31
C ALA A 13 -41.04 -3.15 34.75
N ALA A 14 -40.85 -1.92 35.22
CA ALA A 14 -40.59 -1.62 36.62
C ALA A 14 -41.93 -1.61 37.38
N ALA A 15 -42.04 -2.42 38.43
CA ALA A 15 -43.01 -2.22 39.50
C ALA A 15 -42.44 -2.78 40.80
N GLY A 16 -42.59 -2.00 41.86
CA GLY A 16 -41.99 -2.22 43.16
C GLY A 16 -42.58 -3.39 43.93
N ASN A 17 -41.85 -3.76 44.99
CA ASN A 17 -42.21 -4.62 46.10
C ASN A 17 -42.64 -6.05 45.72
N GLY A 18 -41.72 -7.01 45.85
CA GLY A 18 -42.08 -8.43 45.94
C GLY A 18 -41.02 -9.36 45.39
N ILE A 19 -40.53 -10.23 46.27
CA ILE A 19 -39.73 -11.44 46.03
C ILE A 19 -40.17 -12.16 44.73
N ALA A 20 -39.23 -12.39 43.80
CA ALA A 20 -39.42 -13.36 42.72
C ALA A 20 -38.16 -14.24 42.61
N ALA A 21 -38.23 -15.42 43.23
CA ALA A 21 -37.30 -16.51 43.00
C ALA A 21 -37.61 -17.13 41.63
N LEU A 22 -36.72 -16.93 40.65
CA LEU A 22 -36.82 -17.65 39.38
C LEU A 22 -36.21 -19.05 39.57
N GLN A 23 -37.09 -20.00 39.87
CA GLN A 23 -36.82 -21.43 39.88
C GLN A 23 -36.82 -21.93 38.43
N VAL A 24 -35.63 -22.17 37.86
CA VAL A 24 -35.47 -22.94 36.62
C VAL A 24 -34.87 -24.28 37.02
N CYS A 25 -35.75 -25.28 37.17
CA CYS A 25 -35.43 -26.68 37.45
C CYS A 25 -34.81 -27.37 36.23
N HIS A 26 -33.82 -28.24 36.50
CA HIS A 26 -33.44 -29.46 35.78
C HIS A 26 -33.34 -29.35 34.24
N THR A 27 -32.15 -29.24 33.65
CA THR A 27 -31.27 -30.40 33.42
C THR A 27 -29.85 -29.90 33.14
N ILE A 28 -28.99 -29.89 34.16
CA ILE A 28 -27.56 -29.60 33.99
C ILE A 28 -26.90 -30.92 33.61
N LYS A 29 -26.63 -31.13 32.31
CA LYS A 29 -25.56 -32.05 31.91
C LYS A 29 -24.25 -31.37 32.30
N SER A 30 -23.57 -31.95 33.28
CA SER A 30 -22.27 -31.51 33.79
C SER A 30 -21.27 -31.35 32.64
N PHE A 31 -20.93 -30.11 32.30
CA PHE A 31 -19.76 -29.81 31.47
C PHE A 31 -18.56 -29.60 32.40
N PRO A 32 -17.46 -30.36 32.25
CA PRO A 32 -16.34 -30.36 33.21
C PRO A 32 -15.53 -29.04 33.27
N ASP A 33 -15.83 -28.05 32.43
CA ASP A 33 -15.05 -26.80 32.32
C ASP A 33 -15.83 -25.52 32.68
N ALA A 34 -16.82 -25.61 33.57
CA ALA A 34 -17.48 -24.42 34.14
C ALA A 34 -16.56 -23.73 35.16
N VAL A 35 -15.91 -22.63 34.79
CA VAL A 35 -15.14 -21.80 35.72
C VAL A 35 -16.09 -20.97 36.58
N SER A 36 -16.34 -21.42 37.81
CA SER A 36 -17.09 -20.66 38.82
C SER A 36 -16.21 -19.57 39.44
N CYS A 37 -16.57 -18.31 39.25
CA CYS A 37 -15.85 -17.17 39.83
C CYS A 37 -16.38 -16.89 41.26
N LYS A 38 -15.51 -17.07 42.27
CA LYS A 38 -15.90 -17.08 43.70
C LYS A 38 -16.24 -15.70 44.30
N HIS A 39 -16.28 -14.62 43.51
CA HIS A 39 -16.46 -13.25 44.03
C HIS A 39 -17.50 -12.36 43.32
N SER A 40 -18.35 -12.92 42.45
CA SER A 40 -19.55 -12.21 42.00
C SER A 40 -20.63 -13.21 41.63
N LYS A 41 -21.80 -13.10 42.26
CA LYS A 41 -22.92 -14.03 42.07
C LYS A 41 -23.36 -13.98 40.60
N LYS A 42 -23.30 -15.15 39.94
CA LYS A 42 -23.82 -15.50 38.60
C LYS A 42 -23.04 -14.97 37.39
N ILE A 43 -22.11 -15.78 36.88
CA ILE A 43 -21.72 -15.78 35.47
C ILE A 43 -21.83 -17.23 34.99
N LEU A 44 -22.74 -17.50 34.04
CA LEU A 44 -22.94 -18.80 33.41
C LEU A 44 -22.66 -18.61 31.91
N TYR A 45 -21.58 -19.20 31.41
CA TYR A 45 -21.27 -19.19 29.98
C TYR A 45 -21.92 -20.39 29.31
N TYR A 46 -22.78 -20.13 28.31
CA TYR A 46 -23.30 -21.18 27.42
C TYR A 46 -22.45 -21.22 26.14
N ILE A 47 -21.81 -22.36 25.88
CA ILE A 47 -21.21 -22.66 24.57
C ILE A 47 -22.16 -23.63 23.87
N PHE A 48 -22.91 -23.15 22.89
CA PHE A 48 -23.71 -24.00 22.01
C PHE A 48 -22.85 -24.47 20.83
N PRO A 49 -22.75 -25.78 20.55
CA PRO A 49 -22.13 -26.26 19.32
C PRO A 49 -23.12 -25.99 18.16
N GLY A 50 -22.71 -25.19 17.16
CA GLY A 50 -23.45 -25.04 15.90
C GLY A 50 -24.16 -23.70 15.64
N ARG A 51 -24.01 -22.66 16.50
CA ARG A 51 -24.42 -21.28 16.15
C ARG A 51 -23.33 -20.28 16.50
N THR A 52 -22.95 -19.47 15.50
CA THR A 52 -21.81 -18.55 15.47
C THR A 52 -22.01 -17.24 16.24
N THR A 53 -23.02 -17.13 17.11
CA THR A 53 -23.36 -15.88 17.80
C THR A 53 -23.21 -15.98 19.31
N LEU A 54 -22.05 -15.55 19.79
CA LEU A 54 -21.77 -15.28 21.20
C LEU A 54 -22.54 -14.02 21.64
N ARG A 55 -23.73 -14.16 22.23
CA ARG A 55 -24.42 -13.03 22.85
C ARG A 55 -23.86 -12.81 24.26
N LEU A 56 -22.81 -12.00 24.36
CA LEU A 56 -22.24 -11.55 25.63
C LEU A 56 -23.18 -10.52 26.28
N HIS A 57 -23.88 -10.91 27.34
CA HIS A 57 -24.36 -9.93 28.32
C HIS A 57 -23.14 -9.43 29.12
N PHE A 58 -22.63 -8.26 28.73
CA PHE A 58 -21.52 -7.60 29.41
C PHE A 58 -21.98 -7.07 30.78
N PHE A 59 -21.73 -7.83 31.84
CA PHE A 59 -21.49 -7.23 33.15
C PHE A 59 -19.98 -7.03 33.31
N HIS A 60 -19.63 -5.81 33.73
CA HIS A 60 -18.29 -5.23 33.84
C HIS A 60 -17.26 -6.20 34.46
N CYS A 61 -16.63 -7.03 33.63
CA CYS A 61 -15.62 -7.99 34.03
C CYS A 61 -14.25 -7.46 33.58
N SER A 62 -13.33 -7.29 34.53
CA SER A 62 -12.00 -6.72 34.27
C SER A 62 -11.33 -7.41 33.07
N GLY A 63 -10.87 -6.64 32.09
CA GLY A 63 -10.39 -7.16 30.78
C GLY A 63 -9.30 -8.24 30.86
N LYS A 64 -8.58 -8.33 31.98
CA LYS A 64 -7.59 -9.40 32.27
C LYS A 64 -8.22 -10.80 32.39
N ILE A 65 -9.42 -10.92 32.96
CA ILE A 65 -10.13 -12.21 33.12
C ILE A 65 -10.66 -12.69 31.77
N LEU A 66 -11.17 -11.77 30.96
CA LEU A 66 -11.63 -12.06 29.60
C LEU A 66 -10.48 -12.55 28.69
N LEU A 67 -9.31 -11.90 28.81
CA LEU A 67 -8.09 -12.31 28.10
C LEU A 67 -7.58 -13.68 28.55
N ALA A 68 -7.61 -13.97 29.86
CA ALA A 68 -7.18 -15.27 30.39
C ALA A 68 -8.11 -16.42 29.96
N ALA A 69 -9.42 -16.21 29.94
CA ALA A 69 -10.39 -17.19 29.45
C ALA A 69 -10.25 -17.44 27.94
N ARG A 70 -10.01 -16.38 27.15
CA ARG A 70 -9.74 -16.48 25.70
C ARG A 70 -8.47 -17.30 25.41
N GLN A 71 -7.40 -17.08 26.18
CA GLN A 71 -6.14 -17.81 26.00
C GLN A 71 -6.22 -19.29 26.41
N ARG A 72 -7.07 -19.66 27.38
CA ARG A 72 -7.28 -21.06 27.77
C ARG A 72 -8.08 -21.84 26.72
N SER A 73 -9.12 -21.23 26.14
CA SER A 73 -9.91 -21.88 25.09
C SER A 73 -9.05 -22.19 23.84
N VAL A 74 -8.24 -21.24 23.38
CA VAL A 74 -7.35 -21.44 22.20
C VAL A 74 -6.28 -22.53 22.41
N ARG A 75 -5.98 -22.92 23.67
CA ARG A 75 -5.00 -23.97 23.98
C ARG A 75 -5.53 -25.39 23.78
N ASN A 76 -6.81 -25.61 24.06
CA ASN A 76 -7.44 -26.95 24.00
C ASN A 76 -8.03 -27.30 22.63
N TYR A 77 -8.11 -26.33 21.70
CA TYR A 77 -8.67 -26.52 20.36
C TYR A 77 -7.65 -26.16 19.26
N PRO A 78 -6.88 -27.14 18.74
CA PRO A 78 -5.80 -26.88 17.77
C PRO A 78 -6.31 -26.37 16.41
N ASP A 79 -7.52 -26.74 16.02
CA ASP A 79 -8.25 -26.27 14.84
C ASP A 79 -8.57 -24.77 14.91
N LEU A 80 -9.05 -24.29 16.06
CA LEU A 80 -9.26 -22.87 16.33
C LEU A 80 -7.95 -22.08 16.24
N LYS A 81 -6.86 -22.60 16.81
CA LYS A 81 -5.53 -21.98 16.74
C LYS A 81 -5.03 -21.85 15.29
N GLN A 82 -5.32 -22.83 14.44
CA GLN A 82 -4.97 -22.77 13.02
C GLN A 82 -5.83 -21.76 12.26
N ASN A 83 -7.13 -21.67 12.56
CA ASN A 83 -8.02 -20.67 11.97
C ASN A 83 -7.60 -19.25 12.34
N TYR A 84 -7.29 -18.96 13.61
CA TYR A 84 -6.77 -17.64 14.02
C TYR A 84 -5.46 -17.29 13.30
N ARG A 85 -4.53 -18.25 13.17
CA ARG A 85 -3.28 -18.01 12.43
C ARG A 85 -3.54 -17.70 10.96
N LYS A 86 -4.50 -18.38 10.32
CA LYS A 86 -4.90 -18.11 8.93
C LYS A 86 -5.52 -16.72 8.81
N GLU A 87 -6.43 -16.35 9.70
CA GLU A 87 -7.05 -15.02 9.73
C GLU A 87 -6.00 -13.91 9.92
N ASP A 88 -5.06 -14.10 10.87
CA ASP A 88 -3.95 -13.18 11.09
C ASP A 88 -3.08 -13.04 9.84
N GLN A 89 -2.75 -14.15 9.17
CA GLN A 89 -1.98 -14.12 7.91
C GLN A 89 -2.72 -13.36 6.80
N ILE A 90 -4.04 -13.55 6.66
CA ILE A 90 -4.87 -12.86 5.68
C ILE A 90 -4.89 -11.36 5.98
N MET A 91 -5.16 -10.97 7.23
CA MET A 91 -5.14 -9.57 7.65
C MET A 91 -3.78 -8.90 7.42
N GLN A 92 -2.68 -9.56 7.78
CA GLN A 92 -1.33 -9.02 7.56
C GLN A 92 -1.01 -8.85 6.07
N LYS A 93 -1.41 -9.81 5.22
CA LYS A 93 -1.24 -9.73 3.77
C LYS A 93 -2.06 -8.57 3.18
N GLN A 94 -3.31 -8.41 3.59
CA GLN A 94 -4.18 -7.31 3.16
C GLN A 94 -3.61 -5.94 3.58
N ASN A 95 -3.20 -5.79 4.83
CA ASN A 95 -2.59 -4.56 5.33
C ASN A 95 -1.33 -4.18 4.54
N THR A 96 -0.50 -5.16 4.17
CA THR A 96 0.69 -4.93 3.35
C THR A 96 0.32 -4.50 1.93
N ALA A 97 -0.67 -5.14 1.31
CA ALA A 97 -1.15 -4.78 -0.02
C ALA A 97 -1.71 -3.35 -0.08
N ILE A 98 -2.56 -2.99 0.89
CA ILE A 98 -3.11 -1.62 1.01
C ILE A 98 -1.97 -0.62 1.14
N ARG A 99 -0.98 -0.89 1.99
CA ARG A 99 0.16 0.01 2.18
C ARG A 99 1.01 0.16 0.92
N ARG A 100 1.21 -0.90 0.12
CA ARG A 100 1.88 -0.82 -1.19
C ARG A 100 1.13 0.11 -2.14
N MET A 101 -0.20 -0.02 -2.20
CA MET A 101 -1.04 0.83 -3.05
C MET A 101 -0.98 2.29 -2.62
N VAL A 102 -1.06 2.57 -1.32
CA VAL A 102 -0.96 3.93 -0.78
C VAL A 102 0.41 4.54 -1.11
N VAL A 103 1.51 3.81 -0.92
CA VAL A 103 2.86 4.32 -1.23
C VAL A 103 3.01 4.57 -2.74
N ALA A 104 2.55 3.66 -3.59
CA ALA A 104 2.56 3.87 -5.03
C ALA A 104 1.74 5.12 -5.43
N ALA A 105 0.54 5.30 -4.86
CA ALA A 105 -0.30 6.46 -5.12
C ALA A 105 0.34 7.78 -4.66
N MET A 106 0.99 7.79 -3.49
CA MET A 106 1.72 8.97 -2.99
C MET A 106 2.90 9.34 -3.89
N ILE A 107 3.66 8.34 -4.38
CA ILE A 107 4.75 8.57 -5.33
C ILE A 107 4.22 9.10 -6.65
N ALA A 108 3.14 8.52 -7.18
CA ALA A 108 2.49 8.98 -8.40
C ALA A 108 2.01 10.44 -8.27
N ALA A 109 1.38 10.78 -7.14
CA ALA A 109 0.93 12.14 -6.85
C ALA A 109 2.10 13.12 -6.76
N ALA A 110 3.19 12.76 -6.08
CA ALA A 110 4.38 13.59 -5.99
C ALA A 110 5.04 13.79 -7.37
N TYR A 111 5.18 12.72 -8.16
CA TYR A 111 5.71 12.80 -9.52
C TYR A 111 4.88 13.76 -10.38
N CYS A 112 3.55 13.60 -10.34
CA CYS A 112 2.63 14.41 -11.11
C CYS A 112 2.67 15.89 -10.66
N ALA A 113 2.61 16.14 -9.35
CA ALA A 113 2.66 17.49 -8.80
C ALA A 113 3.95 18.23 -9.18
N ILE A 114 5.12 17.57 -9.04
CA ILE A 114 6.41 18.16 -9.43
C ILE A 114 6.41 18.52 -10.91
N SER A 115 5.93 17.61 -11.77
CA SER A 115 5.92 17.81 -13.22
C SER A 115 4.97 18.94 -13.65
N ILE A 116 3.80 19.04 -13.01
CA ILE A 116 2.82 20.10 -13.31
C ILE A 116 3.33 21.46 -12.81
N CYS A 117 3.90 21.53 -11.62
CA CYS A 117 4.48 22.77 -11.10
C CYS A 117 5.64 23.27 -11.96
N LEU A 118 6.34 22.37 -12.66
CA LEU A 118 7.48 22.65 -13.52
C LEU A 118 7.14 22.43 -15.01
N LEU A 119 5.88 22.60 -15.41
CA LEU A 119 5.39 22.29 -16.75
C LEU A 119 6.29 22.80 -17.90
N PRO A 120 6.78 24.06 -17.89
CA PRO A 120 7.66 24.58 -18.95
C PRO A 120 9.00 23.84 -19.04
N LEU A 121 9.53 23.39 -17.90
CA LEU A 121 10.77 22.61 -17.84
C LEU A 121 10.52 21.13 -18.15
N SER A 122 9.35 20.59 -17.82
CA SER A 122 9.01 19.18 -18.04
C SER A 122 8.72 18.82 -19.50
N PHE A 123 8.20 19.75 -20.30
CA PHE A 123 7.79 19.52 -21.70
C PHE A 123 8.43 20.48 -22.73
N GLY A 124 9.38 21.30 -22.30
CA GLY A 124 10.10 22.20 -23.19
C GLY A 124 11.04 21.47 -24.15
N VAL A 125 11.61 22.22 -25.11
CA VAL A 125 12.64 21.67 -26.00
C VAL A 125 13.82 21.18 -25.17
N VAL A 126 14.35 22.01 -24.25
CA VAL A 126 15.33 21.62 -23.21
C VAL A 126 14.56 21.07 -22.02
N GLN A 127 14.16 19.81 -22.12
CA GLN A 127 13.33 19.17 -21.12
C GLN A 127 14.16 18.61 -19.96
N VAL A 128 13.87 19.11 -18.76
CA VAL A 128 14.41 18.64 -17.49
C VAL A 128 13.24 18.18 -16.62
N ARG A 129 13.00 16.87 -16.64
CA ARG A 129 11.92 16.28 -15.86
C ARG A 129 12.40 15.98 -14.44
N VAL A 130 12.29 16.95 -13.53
CA VAL A 130 12.77 16.82 -12.14
C VAL A 130 12.11 15.64 -11.41
N SER A 131 10.86 15.32 -11.76
CA SER A 131 10.12 14.17 -11.22
C SER A 131 10.77 12.82 -11.53
N GLU A 132 11.62 12.72 -12.56
CA GLU A 132 12.39 11.50 -12.85
C GLU A 132 13.40 11.16 -11.77
N ALA A 133 13.76 12.10 -10.88
CA ALA A 133 14.51 11.78 -9.67
C ALA A 133 13.84 10.69 -8.82
N LEU A 134 12.50 10.59 -8.86
CA LEU A 134 11.73 9.58 -8.14
C LEU A 134 11.91 8.18 -8.73
N THR A 135 12.40 8.03 -9.97
CA THR A 135 12.67 6.72 -10.60
C THR A 135 13.81 5.94 -9.93
N LEU A 136 14.52 6.55 -8.99
CA LEU A 136 15.45 5.85 -8.10
C LEU A 136 14.79 5.28 -6.83
N LEU A 137 13.59 5.73 -6.44
CA LEU A 137 12.85 5.14 -5.32
C LEU A 137 12.58 3.64 -5.45
N PRO A 138 12.39 3.07 -6.66
CA PRO A 138 12.42 1.63 -6.88
C PRO A 138 13.53 0.92 -6.11
N VAL A 139 14.76 1.45 -6.05
CA VAL A 139 15.89 0.84 -5.30
C VAL A 139 15.52 0.48 -3.85
N LEU A 140 14.61 1.23 -3.23
CA LEU A 140 14.15 1.03 -1.86
C LEU A 140 12.94 0.08 -1.74
N SER A 141 12.05 0.04 -2.74
CA SER A 141 10.87 -0.85 -2.74
C SER A 141 10.31 -1.07 -4.15
N PRO A 142 9.88 -2.30 -4.50
CA PRO A 142 9.27 -2.58 -5.79
C PRO A 142 7.91 -1.89 -5.96
N ALA A 143 7.25 -1.47 -4.87
CA ALA A 143 6.00 -0.70 -4.95
C ALA A 143 6.21 0.67 -5.64
N ALA A 144 7.41 1.24 -5.54
CA ALA A 144 7.72 2.51 -6.16
C ALA A 144 7.78 2.43 -7.69
N ILE A 145 8.01 1.25 -8.28
CA ILE A 145 7.99 1.03 -9.74
C ILE A 145 6.62 1.44 -10.29
N TRP A 146 5.55 0.92 -9.69
CA TRP A 146 4.19 1.27 -10.10
C TRP A 146 3.85 2.74 -9.81
N GLY A 147 4.35 3.28 -8.71
CA GLY A 147 4.14 4.69 -8.36
C GLY A 147 4.71 5.65 -9.40
N VAL A 148 5.97 5.47 -9.82
CA VAL A 148 6.59 6.35 -10.82
C VAL A 148 5.99 6.17 -12.21
N SER A 149 5.65 4.94 -12.61
CA SER A 149 5.01 4.68 -13.91
C SER A 149 3.62 5.30 -14.00
N LEU A 150 2.79 5.17 -12.95
CA LEU A 150 1.48 5.82 -12.90
C LEU A 150 1.61 7.34 -12.84
N GLY A 151 2.60 7.86 -12.12
CA GLY A 151 2.93 9.28 -12.09
C GLY A 151 3.29 9.82 -13.48
N CYS A 152 4.12 9.11 -14.23
CA CYS A 152 4.52 9.45 -15.59
C CYS A 152 3.31 9.42 -16.55
N ALA A 153 2.51 8.35 -16.52
CA ALA A 153 1.30 8.24 -17.34
C ALA A 153 0.34 9.41 -17.09
N LEU A 154 0.08 9.74 -15.82
CA LEU A 154 -0.81 10.84 -15.45
C LEU A 154 -0.24 12.20 -15.88
N THR A 155 1.06 12.41 -15.66
CA THR A 155 1.75 13.63 -16.08
C THR A 155 1.66 13.84 -17.59
N ASN A 156 1.94 12.79 -18.37
CA ASN A 156 1.89 12.85 -19.83
C ASN A 156 0.44 13.04 -20.32
N ALA A 157 -0.54 12.42 -19.68
CA ALA A 157 -1.96 12.61 -20.00
C ALA A 157 -2.43 14.05 -19.73
N ILE A 158 -2.00 14.64 -18.62
CA ILE A 158 -2.30 16.04 -18.29
C ILE A 158 -1.56 16.99 -19.24
N GLY A 159 -0.30 16.70 -19.55
CA GLY A 159 0.49 17.45 -20.54
C GLY A 159 -0.16 17.45 -21.93
N PHE A 160 -0.73 16.31 -22.35
CA PHE A 160 -1.52 16.20 -23.57
C PHE A 160 -2.83 17.00 -23.49
N ALA A 161 -3.61 16.83 -22.41
CA ALA A 161 -4.89 17.52 -22.23
C ALA A 161 -4.77 19.04 -22.16
N THR A 162 -3.65 19.56 -21.65
CA THR A 162 -3.34 20.99 -21.58
C THR A 162 -2.67 21.54 -22.83
N GLY A 163 -2.29 20.69 -23.79
CA GLY A 163 -1.54 21.07 -24.98
C GLY A 163 -0.08 21.48 -24.70
N ALA A 164 0.42 21.26 -23.48
CA ALA A 164 1.80 21.57 -23.12
C ALA A 164 2.81 20.55 -23.68
N ASN A 165 2.36 19.31 -23.88
CA ASN A 165 3.22 18.25 -24.40
C ASN A 165 3.23 18.25 -25.94
N ILE A 166 4.34 18.71 -26.51
CA ILE A 166 4.55 18.79 -27.97
C ILE A 166 4.56 17.40 -28.62
N ILE A 167 4.96 16.36 -27.88
CA ILE A 167 4.99 14.96 -28.36
C ILE A 167 3.58 14.40 -28.51
N GLY A 168 2.62 14.95 -27.76
CA GLY A 168 1.22 14.57 -27.82
C GLY A 168 0.92 13.24 -27.14
N MET A 169 -0.07 12.50 -27.67
CA MET A 169 -0.60 11.28 -27.05
C MET A 169 0.41 10.11 -27.04
N LEU A 170 1.41 10.11 -27.93
CA LEU A 170 2.40 9.03 -28.04
C LEU A 170 3.24 8.90 -26.76
N ASP A 171 3.63 10.02 -26.16
CA ASP A 171 4.43 10.07 -24.92
C ASP A 171 3.69 9.42 -23.73
N ILE A 172 2.35 9.39 -23.74
CA ILE A 172 1.58 8.68 -22.70
C ILE A 172 1.90 7.19 -22.71
N PHE A 173 2.12 6.58 -23.88
CA PHE A 173 2.43 5.16 -24.00
C PHE A 173 3.93 4.91 -23.94
N PHE A 174 4.70 5.55 -24.81
CA PHE A 174 6.14 5.29 -24.92
C PHE A 174 6.92 5.89 -23.76
N GLY A 175 6.60 7.09 -23.30
CA GLY A 175 7.24 7.68 -22.12
C GLY A 175 6.94 6.91 -20.85
N THR A 176 5.69 6.46 -20.67
CA THR A 176 5.33 5.58 -19.54
C THR A 176 6.05 4.24 -19.63
N ALA A 177 6.13 3.63 -20.82
CA ALA A 177 6.83 2.37 -21.04
C ALA A 177 8.34 2.50 -20.78
N ALA A 178 8.95 3.59 -21.23
CA ALA A 178 10.35 3.90 -20.97
C ALA A 178 10.61 4.06 -19.47
N THR A 179 9.75 4.81 -18.77
CA THR A 179 9.84 5.01 -17.31
C THR A 179 9.64 3.71 -16.54
N LEU A 180 8.70 2.86 -16.95
CA LEU A 180 8.46 1.54 -16.36
C LEU A 180 9.68 0.62 -16.55
N ALA A 181 10.21 0.55 -17.77
CA ALA A 181 11.41 -0.24 -18.07
C ALA A 181 12.63 0.27 -17.29
N ALA A 182 12.79 1.60 -17.20
CA ALA A 182 13.83 2.24 -16.42
C ALA A 182 13.71 1.90 -14.94
N ALA A 183 12.53 2.08 -14.34
CA ALA A 183 12.28 1.75 -12.94
C ALA A 183 12.55 0.27 -12.63
N TRP A 184 12.17 -0.63 -13.54
CA TRP A 184 12.45 -2.07 -13.40
C TRP A 184 13.96 -2.38 -13.48
N LEU A 185 14.69 -1.77 -14.41
CA LEU A 185 16.15 -1.91 -14.51
C LEU A 185 16.86 -1.30 -13.30
N SER A 186 16.42 -0.13 -12.83
CA SER A 186 16.92 0.50 -11.60
C SER A 186 16.73 -0.40 -10.38
N TRP A 187 15.58 -1.10 -10.30
CA TRP A 187 15.33 -2.12 -9.28
C TRP A 187 16.23 -3.35 -9.44
N ALA A 188 16.45 -3.83 -10.66
CA ALA A 188 17.35 -4.96 -10.91
C ALA A 188 18.80 -4.65 -10.49
N LEU A 189 19.24 -3.41 -10.72
CA LEU A 189 20.59 -2.93 -10.41
C LEU A 189 20.78 -2.45 -8.96
N ARG A 190 19.74 -2.51 -8.12
CA ARG A 190 19.74 -1.98 -6.73
C ARG A 190 20.86 -2.53 -5.83
N GLY A 191 21.38 -3.72 -6.15
CA GLY A 191 22.45 -4.37 -5.40
C GLY A 191 23.84 -3.79 -5.66
N VAL A 192 24.03 -3.08 -6.78
CA VAL A 192 25.33 -2.49 -7.15
C VAL A 192 25.40 -1.08 -6.59
N ARG A 193 26.14 -0.91 -5.49
CA ARG A 193 26.31 0.39 -4.81
C ARG A 193 27.77 0.81 -4.78
N PHE A 194 28.05 2.01 -5.25
CA PHE A 194 29.36 2.65 -5.17
C PHE A 194 29.34 3.66 -4.04
N HIS A 195 30.24 3.52 -3.06
CA HIS A 195 30.28 4.38 -1.86
C HIS A 195 28.93 4.46 -1.12
N GLY A 196 28.15 3.37 -1.13
CA GLY A 196 26.80 3.32 -0.54
C GLY A 196 25.67 3.87 -1.43
N LEU A 197 26.00 4.52 -2.56
CA LEU A 197 25.03 5.10 -3.48
C LEU A 197 24.74 4.17 -4.68
N PRO A 198 23.47 4.04 -5.10
CA PRO A 198 23.07 3.20 -6.23
C PRO A 198 23.28 3.92 -7.57
N VAL A 199 24.51 4.35 -7.87
CA VAL A 199 24.83 5.14 -9.08
C VAL A 199 24.45 4.39 -10.35
N LEU A 200 24.63 3.08 -10.39
CA LEU A 200 24.29 2.29 -11.57
C LEU A 200 22.77 2.26 -11.82
N SER A 201 21.96 2.33 -10.76
CA SER A 201 20.50 2.41 -10.87
C SER A 201 20.01 3.76 -11.40
N SER A 202 20.83 4.81 -11.44
CA SER A 202 20.44 6.11 -12.00
C SER A 202 20.64 6.21 -13.51
N LEU A 203 21.38 5.29 -14.12
CA LEU A 203 21.65 5.29 -15.57
C LEU A 203 20.49 4.78 -16.44
N PRO A 204 19.72 3.74 -16.07
CA PRO A 204 18.62 3.26 -16.92
C PRO A 204 17.59 4.34 -17.29
N PRO A 205 17.11 5.19 -16.35
CA PRO A 205 16.21 6.28 -16.68
C PRO A 205 16.82 7.28 -17.68
N VAL A 206 18.12 7.57 -17.56
CA VAL A 206 18.83 8.49 -18.46
C VAL A 206 18.89 7.91 -19.87
N LEU A 207 19.37 6.66 -20.00
CA LEU A 207 19.59 6.03 -21.29
C LEU A 207 18.27 5.75 -22.02
N LEU A 208 17.28 5.20 -21.32
CA LEU A 208 16.01 4.85 -21.95
C LEU A 208 15.23 6.09 -22.37
N ASN A 209 15.15 7.12 -21.52
CA ASN A 209 14.44 8.35 -21.91
C ASN A 209 15.20 9.12 -22.99
N ALA A 210 16.53 9.16 -22.97
CA ALA A 210 17.32 9.80 -24.03
C ALA A 210 17.05 9.17 -25.40
N VAL A 211 16.93 7.84 -25.46
CA VAL A 211 16.65 7.12 -26.71
C VAL A 211 15.18 7.23 -27.11
N VAL A 212 14.24 6.92 -26.20
CA VAL A 212 12.81 6.87 -26.50
C VAL A 212 12.27 8.29 -26.74
N ILE A 213 12.38 9.18 -25.76
CA ILE A 213 11.85 10.54 -25.85
C ILE A 213 12.63 11.37 -26.88
N GLY A 214 13.95 11.17 -26.98
CA GLY A 214 14.75 11.81 -28.03
C GLY A 214 14.33 11.37 -29.44
N GLY A 215 13.96 10.10 -29.60
CA GLY A 215 13.39 9.55 -30.83
C GLY A 215 12.03 10.15 -31.17
N GLU A 216 11.12 10.19 -30.20
CA GLU A 216 9.80 10.79 -30.37
C GLU A 216 9.87 12.27 -30.75
N LEU A 217 10.69 13.05 -30.03
CA LEU A 217 10.87 14.47 -30.31
C LEU A 217 11.43 14.71 -31.72
N THR A 218 12.30 13.81 -32.19
CA THR A 218 12.84 13.88 -33.56
C THR A 218 11.77 13.63 -34.61
N PHE A 219 10.93 12.62 -34.39
CA PHE A 219 9.85 12.31 -35.31
C PHE A 219 8.86 13.47 -35.43
N VAL A 220 8.55 14.12 -34.31
CA VAL A 220 7.63 15.26 -34.24
C VAL A 220 8.23 16.54 -34.86
N ILE A 221 9.48 16.89 -34.53
CA ILE A 221 10.12 18.12 -35.01
C ILE A 221 10.51 18.02 -36.49
N ALA A 222 11.07 16.89 -36.92
CA ALA A 222 11.62 16.73 -38.26
C ALA A 222 10.61 16.17 -39.28
N GLY A 223 9.43 15.73 -38.86
CA GLY A 223 8.44 15.05 -39.71
C GLY A 223 8.90 13.68 -40.23
N GLY A 224 9.94 13.11 -39.61
CA GLY A 224 10.59 11.86 -40.01
C GLY A 224 11.85 11.58 -39.17
N PHE A 225 12.46 10.40 -39.35
CA PHE A 225 13.66 10.06 -38.60
C PHE A 225 14.92 10.67 -39.24
N ASN A 226 15.54 11.62 -38.54
CA ASN A 226 16.81 12.23 -38.94
C ASN A 226 17.86 12.03 -37.85
N TRP A 227 18.96 11.37 -38.20
CA TRP A 227 20.02 11.01 -37.26
C TRP A 227 20.65 12.21 -36.53
N LYS A 228 20.82 13.34 -37.22
CA LYS A 228 21.45 14.54 -36.65
C LYS A 228 20.54 15.18 -35.60
N ILE A 229 19.24 15.28 -35.90
CA ILE A 229 18.23 15.86 -35.00
C ILE A 229 18.01 14.93 -33.81
N PHE A 230 18.01 13.62 -34.04
CA PHE A 230 17.98 12.60 -32.99
C PHE A 230 19.11 12.79 -31.99
N LEU A 231 20.35 12.92 -32.46
CA LEU A 231 21.48 13.05 -31.55
C LEU A 231 21.37 14.31 -30.69
N ILE A 232 20.95 15.45 -31.25
CA ILE A 232 20.75 16.70 -30.51
C ILE A 232 19.66 16.52 -29.44
N ASN A 233 18.49 16.01 -29.84
CA ASN A 233 17.37 15.79 -28.92
C ASN A 233 17.70 14.76 -27.82
N ALA A 234 18.35 13.66 -28.18
CA ALA A 234 18.75 12.62 -27.24
C ALA A 234 19.80 13.14 -26.23
N LEU A 235 20.77 13.95 -26.68
CA LEU A 235 21.76 14.56 -25.79
C LEU A 235 21.10 15.58 -24.84
N GLN A 236 20.13 16.33 -25.33
CA GLN A 236 19.41 17.33 -24.55
C GLN A 236 18.50 16.70 -23.49
N VAL A 237 17.71 15.69 -23.88
CA VAL A 237 16.92 14.89 -22.94
C VAL A 237 17.84 14.15 -21.97
N GLY A 238 18.90 13.52 -22.47
CA GLY A 238 19.89 12.81 -21.67
C GLY A 238 20.57 13.73 -20.65
N GLY A 239 20.92 14.96 -21.03
CA GLY A 239 21.48 15.97 -20.14
C GLY A 239 20.51 16.36 -19.02
N GLY A 240 19.25 16.62 -19.35
CA GLY A 240 18.21 16.90 -18.35
C GLY A 240 17.99 15.72 -17.40
N GLN A 241 18.03 14.50 -17.93
CA GLN A 241 17.89 13.28 -17.14
C GLN A 241 19.10 13.00 -16.26
N LEU A 242 20.32 13.29 -16.70
CA LEU A 242 21.52 13.20 -15.86
C LEU A 242 21.38 14.10 -14.64
N LEU A 243 20.87 15.32 -14.81
CA LEU A 243 20.61 16.22 -13.69
C LEU A 243 19.52 15.65 -12.77
N SER A 244 18.38 15.24 -13.31
CA SER A 244 17.27 14.70 -12.50
C SER A 244 17.63 13.41 -11.78
N CYS A 245 18.22 12.43 -12.46
CA CYS A 245 18.43 11.09 -11.91
C CYS A 245 19.76 10.95 -11.19
N CYS A 246 20.86 11.41 -11.79
CA CYS A 246 22.20 11.24 -11.22
C CYS A 246 22.52 12.29 -10.14
N VAL A 247 21.96 13.51 -10.22
CA VAL A 247 22.20 14.52 -9.18
C VAL A 247 21.06 14.48 -8.15
N ILE A 248 19.84 14.81 -8.56
CA ILE A 248 18.71 14.96 -7.63
C ILE A 248 18.27 13.59 -7.09
N GLY A 249 18.18 12.58 -7.94
CA GLY A 249 17.78 11.23 -7.55
C GLY A 249 18.75 10.59 -6.55
N LEU A 250 20.06 10.64 -6.82
CA LEU A 250 21.06 10.10 -5.89
C LEU A 250 21.07 10.86 -4.56
N LEU A 251 20.93 12.19 -4.61
CA LEU A 251 20.79 13.00 -3.41
C LEU A 251 19.54 12.62 -2.60
N LEU A 252 18.42 12.36 -3.27
CA LEU A 252 17.17 11.92 -2.65
C LEU A 252 17.35 10.58 -1.92
N VAL A 253 17.91 9.57 -2.58
CA VAL A 253 18.15 8.24 -1.96
C VAL A 253 19.07 8.37 -0.77
N TRP A 254 20.18 9.11 -0.92
CA TRP A 254 21.12 9.36 0.17
C TRP A 254 20.45 10.03 1.37
N ALA A 255 19.64 11.06 1.13
CA ALA A 255 18.93 11.78 2.19
C ALA A 255 17.93 10.87 2.94
N LEU A 256 17.20 10.02 2.20
CA LEU A 256 16.23 9.08 2.77
C LEU A 256 16.91 8.03 3.66
N GLU A 257 18.02 7.46 3.20
CA GLU A 257 18.78 6.45 3.96
C GLU A 257 19.47 7.05 5.18
N ARG A 258 20.06 8.25 5.04
CA ARG A 258 20.72 8.92 6.17
C ARG A 258 19.75 9.29 7.29
N LYS A 259 18.49 9.58 6.96
CA LYS A 259 17.44 9.88 7.95
C LYS A 259 16.68 8.63 8.42
N GLY A 260 16.98 7.45 7.87
CA GLY A 260 16.27 6.20 8.18
C GLY A 260 14.79 6.22 7.76
N LEU A 261 14.42 7.11 6.83
CA LEU A 261 13.05 7.21 6.31
C LEU A 261 12.73 6.05 5.37
N ASP A 262 13.74 5.53 4.68
CA ASP A 262 13.67 4.31 3.88
C ASP A 262 13.05 3.16 4.68
N ARG A 263 13.53 2.92 5.91
CA ARG A 263 13.03 1.86 6.79
C ARG A 263 11.66 2.15 7.40
N LYS A 264 11.20 3.39 7.41
CA LYS A 264 9.86 3.74 7.94
C LYS A 264 8.80 3.65 6.85
N LEU A 265 9.12 4.17 5.67
CA LEU A 265 8.20 4.26 4.54
C LEU A 265 8.14 2.96 3.76
N PHE A 266 9.27 2.27 3.55
CA PHE A 266 9.37 1.14 2.64
C PHE A 266 9.56 -0.23 3.31
N ARG A 267 9.70 -0.30 4.63
CA ARG A 267 9.92 -1.58 5.32
C ARG A 267 8.75 -2.53 5.14
N ASN A 268 9.03 -3.70 4.57
CA ASN A 268 8.07 -4.75 4.22
C ASN A 268 7.11 -4.36 3.08
N LEU A 269 7.53 -3.47 2.16
CA LEU A 269 6.82 -3.16 0.92
C LEU A 269 7.53 -3.77 -0.28
#